data_AF-A0A858RG65-F1
#
_entry.id   AF-A0A858RG65-F1
#
_cell.length_a   1.000
_cell.length_b   1.000
_cell.length_c   1.000
_cell.angle_alpha   90.00
_cell.angle_beta   90.00
_cell.angle_gamma   90.00
#
_symmetry.space_group_name_H-M   'P 1'
#
loop_
_entity.id
_entity.type
_entity.pdbx_description
1 polymer ?
#
loop_
_entity_poly.entity_id
_entity_poly.type
_entity_poly.pdbx_seq_one_letter_code
_entity_poly.pdbx_strand_id
1 'polypeptide(L)'
;MSGESLHPRPAWVLSGGCILAFLAAAVNADFMLGLGVSVSHLTGDLSRITAEAVKAGDLWSGEAALLCLSVAGFVGGAATSGYFIHHPNLQLARPYGRSMVFIGLLLMATRLLQSQSLQLTCFVAAWACGMQNALATRYRGLILRTTHITGLLTDLGQLIGMRLRGHPVESWKIGTPFVLALSFATGAAVGAILKLKTGIPVPLVCGAVYVVGGLVWSVVKRKLRG
;
A
#
# COMPACT_ATOMS: atom_id res chain seq x y z
N MET A 1 15.49 -30.83 14.95
CA MET A 1 14.47 -30.38 15.94
C MET A 1 14.62 -28.89 16.12
N SER A 2 13.48 -28.22 16.10
CA SER A 2 13.23 -26.79 15.94
C SER A 2 13.86 -25.91 17.02
N GLY A 3 14.79 -25.05 16.61
CA GLY A 3 15.24 -23.87 17.36
C GLY A 3 14.59 -22.59 16.84
N GLU A 4 13.30 -22.62 16.46
CA GLU A 4 12.56 -21.37 16.26
C GLU A 4 12.30 -20.77 17.64
N SER A 5 13.16 -19.83 18.01
CA SER A 5 13.00 -18.98 19.18
C SER A 5 11.58 -18.42 19.23
N LEU A 6 10.93 -18.59 20.39
CA LEU A 6 9.68 -17.97 20.79
C LEU A 6 9.87 -16.44 20.84
N HIS A 7 10.01 -15.79 19.68
CA HIS A 7 9.94 -14.35 19.62
C HIS A 7 8.46 -13.93 19.75
N PRO A 8 8.14 -13.02 20.69
CA PRO A 8 6.78 -12.58 20.91
C PRO A 8 6.19 -12.03 19.62
N ARG A 9 4.99 -12.53 19.28
CA ARG A 9 4.19 -12.14 18.11
C ARG A 9 3.65 -10.74 18.38
N PRO A 10 4.23 -9.67 17.84
CA PRO A 10 3.74 -8.36 18.19
C PRO A 10 2.46 -8.13 17.37
N ALA A 11 1.30 -8.32 18.00
CA ALA A 11 -0.01 -8.11 17.36
C ALA A 11 -0.10 -6.74 16.66
N TRP A 12 0.64 -5.75 17.18
CA TRP A 12 0.75 -4.42 16.60
C TRP A 12 1.29 -4.40 15.16
N VAL A 13 2.14 -5.36 14.75
CA VAL A 13 2.64 -5.43 13.36
C VAL A 13 1.51 -5.78 12.40
N LEU A 14 0.70 -6.76 12.76
CA LEU A 14 -0.45 -7.18 11.95
C LEU A 14 -1.52 -6.07 11.93
N SER A 15 -1.84 -5.48 13.08
CA SER A 15 -2.76 -4.35 13.17
C SER A 15 -2.29 -3.16 12.31
N GLY A 16 -0.99 -2.82 12.38
CA GLY A 16 -0.40 -1.79 11.53
C GLY A 16 -0.50 -2.15 10.05
N GLY A 17 -0.17 -3.39 9.67
CA GLY A 17 -0.32 -3.89 8.31
C GLY A 17 -1.76 -3.79 7.78
N CYS A 18 -2.76 -4.14 8.60
CA CYS A 18 -4.18 -4.02 8.26
C CYS A 18 -4.60 -2.56 8.05
N ILE A 19 -4.20 -1.65 8.94
CA ILE A 19 -4.49 -0.20 8.79
C ILE A 19 -3.87 0.33 7.49
N LEU A 20 -2.60 -0.01 7.23
CA LEU A 20 -1.90 0.42 6.02
C LEU A 20 -2.58 -0.15 4.75
N ALA A 21 -2.94 -1.43 4.75
CA ALA A 21 -3.65 -2.07 3.63
C ALA A 21 -5.00 -1.41 3.35
N PHE A 22 -5.77 -1.12 4.41
CA PHE A 22 -7.04 -0.40 4.32
C PHE A 22 -6.86 0.99 3.71
N LEU A 23 -5.92 1.79 4.24
CA LEU A 23 -5.68 3.15 3.76
C LEU A 23 -5.19 3.18 2.30
N ALA A 24 -4.29 2.28 1.94
CA ALA A 24 -3.83 2.15 0.55
C ALA A 24 -4.97 1.83 -0.41
N ALA A 25 -5.82 0.87 -0.04
CA ALA A 25 -6.94 0.47 -0.87
C ALA A 25 -7.97 1.60 -1.03
N ALA A 26 -8.24 2.35 0.04
CA ALA A 26 -9.14 3.50 0.01
C ALA A 26 -8.62 4.61 -0.92
N VAL A 27 -7.33 4.97 -0.81
CA VAL A 27 -6.68 5.93 -1.72
C VAL A 27 -6.74 5.43 -3.15
N ASN A 28 -6.39 4.15 -3.39
CA ASN A 28 -6.41 3.59 -4.73
C ASN A 28 -7.81 3.62 -5.38
N ALA A 29 -8.86 3.32 -4.61
CA ALA A 29 -10.23 3.41 -5.08
C ALA A 29 -10.62 4.85 -5.48
N ASP A 30 -10.20 5.86 -4.71
CA ASP A 30 -10.45 7.26 -5.03
C ASP A 30 -9.82 7.67 -6.38
N PHE A 31 -8.57 7.28 -6.61
CA PHE A 31 -7.86 7.57 -7.85
C PHE A 31 -8.40 6.80 -9.05
N MET A 32 -8.75 5.52 -8.87
CA MET A 32 -9.40 4.74 -9.93
C MET A 32 -10.73 5.36 -10.36
N LEU A 33 -11.56 5.79 -9.40
CA LEU A 33 -12.86 6.40 -9.69
C LEU A 33 -12.73 7.84 -10.19
N GLY A 34 -11.71 8.57 -9.76
CA GLY A 34 -11.52 9.99 -10.09
C GLY A 34 -10.75 10.24 -11.39
N LEU A 35 -9.70 9.46 -11.65
CA LEU A 35 -8.79 9.65 -12.79
C LEU A 35 -8.79 8.47 -13.77
N GLY A 36 -9.54 7.41 -13.47
CA GLY A 36 -9.53 6.18 -14.27
C GLY A 36 -8.24 5.36 -14.12
N VAL A 37 -7.26 5.77 -13.31
CA VAL A 37 -5.96 5.10 -13.17
C VAL A 37 -5.77 4.58 -11.75
N SER A 38 -5.14 3.42 -11.61
CA SER A 38 -4.71 2.95 -10.30
C SER A 38 -3.40 3.62 -9.91
N VAL A 39 -3.19 3.83 -8.61
CA VAL A 39 -1.93 4.33 -8.04
C VAL A 39 -1.16 3.24 -7.28
N SER A 40 -1.67 2.00 -7.29
CA SER A 40 -1.03 0.86 -6.61
C SER A 40 -1.15 -0.49 -7.33
N HIS A 41 -2.01 -0.61 -8.35
CA HIS A 41 -2.32 -1.86 -9.05
C HIS A 41 -1.63 -1.91 -10.43
N LEU A 42 -0.29 -1.96 -10.39
CA LEU A 42 0.54 -1.83 -11.59
C LEU A 42 0.30 -2.92 -12.64
N THR A 43 -0.09 -4.15 -12.25
CA THR A 43 -0.34 -5.23 -13.22
C THR A 43 -1.43 -4.85 -14.22
N GLY A 44 -2.55 -4.29 -13.72
CA GLY A 44 -3.63 -3.82 -14.60
C GLY A 44 -3.23 -2.59 -15.40
N ASP A 45 -2.51 -1.65 -14.78
CA ASP A 45 -2.09 -0.42 -15.45
C ASP A 45 -1.10 -0.70 -16.59
N LEU A 46 -0.15 -1.64 -16.43
CA LEU A 46 0.77 -2.03 -17.49
C LEU A 46 0.04 -2.59 -18.72
N SER A 47 -0.96 -3.45 -18.52
CA SER A 47 -1.77 -3.96 -19.64
C SER A 47 -2.56 -2.84 -20.32
N ARG A 48 -3.05 -1.87 -19.56
CA ARG A 48 -3.80 -0.73 -20.09
C ARG A 48 -2.94 0.26 -20.85
N ILE A 49 -1.68 0.47 -20.46
CA ILE A 49 -0.76 1.35 -21.22
C ILE A 49 -0.72 0.92 -22.69
N THR A 50 -0.46 -0.36 -22.96
CA THR A 50 -0.39 -0.86 -24.33
C THR A 50 -1.75 -0.84 -25.00
N ALA A 51 -2.82 -1.21 -24.31
CA ALA A 51 -4.18 -1.17 -24.88
C ALA A 51 -4.58 0.25 -25.30
N GLU A 52 -4.31 1.25 -24.45
CA GLU A 52 -4.63 2.65 -24.74
C GLU A 52 -3.68 3.27 -25.78
N ALA A 53 -2.43 2.81 -25.86
CA ALA A 53 -1.51 3.22 -26.93
C ALA A 53 -1.98 2.69 -28.29
N VAL A 54 -2.36 1.40 -28.37
CA VAL A 54 -2.85 0.78 -29.62
C VAL A 54 -4.14 1.43 -30.10
N LYS A 55 -5.08 1.72 -29.19
CA LYS A 55 -6.34 2.41 -29.55
C LYS A 55 -6.12 3.80 -30.13
N ALA A 56 -5.06 4.48 -29.73
CA ALA A 56 -4.79 5.86 -30.16
C ALA A 56 -4.03 5.97 -31.49
N GLY A 57 -3.52 4.85 -32.04
CA GLY A 57 -2.82 4.83 -33.32
C GLY A 57 -1.52 5.63 -33.28
N ASP A 58 -1.35 6.56 -34.22
CA ASP A 58 -0.14 7.41 -34.32
C ASP A 58 -0.10 8.54 -33.25
N LEU A 59 -1.20 8.76 -32.51
CA LEU A 59 -1.28 9.76 -31.45
C LEU A 59 -1.03 9.10 -30.09
N TRP A 60 -0.30 9.75 -29.20
CA TRP A 60 -0.14 9.25 -27.83
C TRP A 60 -1.40 9.54 -26.99
N SER A 61 -1.96 8.53 -26.33
CA SER A 61 -3.15 8.73 -25.50
C SER A 61 -2.80 9.40 -24.17
N GLY A 62 -3.61 10.40 -23.77
CA GLY A 62 -3.45 11.06 -22.47
C GLY A 62 -3.61 10.10 -21.29
N GLU A 63 -4.43 9.06 -21.46
CA GLU A 63 -4.61 7.99 -20.46
C GLU A 63 -3.36 7.09 -20.35
N ALA A 64 -2.76 6.67 -21.46
CA ALA A 64 -1.49 5.93 -21.43
C ALA A 64 -0.39 6.76 -20.77
N ALA A 65 -0.34 8.08 -21.03
CA ALA A 65 0.60 8.97 -20.33
C ALA A 65 0.37 8.98 -18.81
N LEU A 66 -0.88 9.09 -18.35
CA LEU A 66 -1.21 9.05 -16.92
C LEU A 66 -0.86 7.72 -16.27
N LEU A 67 -1.09 6.59 -16.96
CA LEU A 67 -0.71 5.26 -16.48
C LEU A 67 0.81 5.12 -16.40
N CYS A 68 1.56 5.58 -17.39
CA CYS A 68 3.03 5.63 -17.35
C CYS A 68 3.54 6.46 -16.17
N LEU A 69 2.93 7.62 -15.92
CA LEU A 69 3.27 8.47 -14.78
C LEU A 69 2.93 7.81 -13.45
N SER A 70 1.81 7.07 -13.35
CA SER A 70 1.48 6.28 -12.17
C SER A 70 2.56 5.23 -11.90
N VAL A 71 2.94 4.45 -12.92
CA VAL A 71 4.01 3.44 -12.79
C VAL A 71 5.33 4.07 -12.38
N ALA A 72 5.75 5.16 -13.04
CA ALA A 72 6.98 5.88 -12.73
C ALA A 72 6.97 6.45 -11.32
N GLY A 73 5.86 7.06 -10.90
CA GLY A 73 5.66 7.58 -9.56
C GLY A 73 5.78 6.47 -8.51
N PHE A 74 5.09 5.35 -8.71
CA PHE A 74 5.16 4.19 -7.83
C PHE A 74 6.59 3.65 -7.67
N VAL A 75 7.31 3.48 -8.78
CA VAL A 75 8.71 3.02 -8.74
C VAL A 75 9.61 4.02 -8.02
N GLY A 76 9.47 5.32 -8.29
CA GLY A 76 10.20 6.38 -7.60
C GLY A 76 9.93 6.40 -6.09
N GLY A 77 8.67 6.21 -5.70
CA GLY A 77 8.27 6.04 -4.31
C GLY A 77 8.90 4.81 -3.65
N ALA A 78 8.82 3.66 -4.32
CA ALA A 78 9.43 2.44 -3.81
C ALA A 78 10.95 2.58 -3.64
N ALA A 79 11.64 3.21 -4.60
CA ALA A 79 13.06 3.52 -4.53
C ALA A 79 13.38 4.45 -3.36
N THR A 80 12.55 5.47 -3.12
CA THR A 80 12.68 6.41 -1.99
C THR A 80 12.57 5.70 -0.65
N SER A 81 11.61 4.79 -0.50
CA SER A 81 11.51 3.96 0.71
C SER A 81 12.74 3.07 0.89
N GLY A 82 13.21 2.43 -0.19
CA GLY A 82 14.42 1.61 -0.18
C GLY A 82 15.65 2.38 0.29
N TYR A 83 15.82 3.62 -0.18
CA TYR A 83 16.88 4.52 0.23
C TYR A 83 16.80 4.86 1.74
N PHE A 84 15.63 5.26 2.24
CA PHE A 84 15.48 5.72 3.63
C PHE A 84 15.39 4.62 4.70
N ILE A 85 14.83 3.45 4.38
CA ILE A 85 14.55 2.40 5.37
C ILE A 85 15.67 1.36 5.47
N HIS A 86 16.54 1.25 4.45
CA HIS A 86 17.76 0.44 4.38
C HIS A 86 17.68 -0.92 5.10
N HIS A 87 17.43 -2.00 4.34
CA HIS A 87 17.26 -3.45 4.66
C HIS A 87 15.81 -3.99 4.70
N PRO A 88 15.58 -5.30 4.47
CA PRO A 88 14.25 -5.91 4.37
C PRO A 88 13.57 -6.31 5.70
N ASN A 89 14.27 -6.24 6.83
CA ASN A 89 13.77 -6.71 8.13
C ASN A 89 13.14 -5.57 8.95
N LEU A 90 12.00 -5.84 9.59
CA LEU A 90 11.37 -4.89 10.53
C LEU A 90 12.30 -4.69 11.73
N GLN A 91 12.75 -3.45 11.94
CA GLN A 91 13.53 -3.09 13.11
C GLN A 91 12.94 -1.84 13.74
N LEU A 92 12.56 -1.90 15.02
CA LEU A 92 12.04 -0.74 15.76
C LEU A 92 12.92 0.51 15.58
N ALA A 93 14.23 0.32 15.41
CA ALA A 93 15.20 1.37 15.24
C ALA A 93 15.00 2.27 14.00
N ARG A 94 14.21 1.83 13.02
CA ARG A 94 14.09 2.49 11.72
C ARG A 94 13.05 3.59 11.66
N PRO A 95 13.18 4.53 10.71
CA PRO A 95 12.38 5.75 10.68
C PRO A 95 10.95 5.57 10.14
N TYR A 96 10.27 4.45 10.41
CA TYR A 96 8.91 4.17 9.90
C TYR A 96 7.93 5.31 10.17
N GLY A 97 7.99 5.93 11.36
CA GLY A 97 7.13 7.06 11.70
C GLY A 97 7.35 8.28 10.81
N ARG A 98 8.62 8.60 10.48
CA ARG A 98 8.95 9.69 9.55
C ARG A 98 8.49 9.37 8.13
N SER A 99 8.69 8.13 7.69
CA SER A 99 8.22 7.68 6.38
C SER A 99 6.70 7.75 6.26
N MET A 100 5.96 7.37 7.31
CA MET A 100 4.49 7.51 7.37
C MET A 100 4.05 8.97 7.33
N VAL A 101 4.70 9.86 8.09
CA VAL A 101 4.41 11.31 8.02
C VAL A 101 4.62 11.83 6.60
N PHE A 102 5.74 11.47 5.96
CA PHE A 102 6.02 11.90 4.60
C PHE A 102 5.01 11.39 3.58
N ILE A 103 4.62 10.11 3.65
CA ILE A 103 3.53 9.54 2.83
C ILE A 103 2.23 10.34 3.04
N GLY A 104 1.89 10.63 4.30
CA GLY A 104 0.68 11.38 4.62
C GLY A 104 0.70 12.79 4.02
N LEU A 105 1.83 13.49 4.11
CA LEU A 105 1.99 14.83 3.51
C LEU A 105 1.89 14.79 1.98
N LEU A 106 2.48 13.78 1.31
CA LEU A 106 2.32 13.60 -0.14
C LEU A 106 0.86 13.40 -0.52
N LEU A 107 0.12 12.54 0.20
CA LEU A 107 -1.30 12.31 -0.03
C LEU A 107 -2.14 13.57 0.19
N MET A 108 -1.85 14.36 1.22
CA MET A 108 -2.52 15.64 1.46
C MET A 108 -2.21 16.65 0.34
N ALA A 109 -0.96 16.69 -0.15
CA ALA A 109 -0.53 17.57 -1.23
C ALA A 109 -1.29 17.30 -2.54
N THR A 110 -1.73 16.06 -2.80
CA THR A 110 -2.54 15.73 -3.99
C THR A 110 -3.78 16.61 -4.11
N ARG A 111 -4.38 17.06 -2.99
CA ARG A 111 -5.56 17.93 -3.02
C ARG A 111 -5.28 19.30 -3.63
N LEU A 112 -4.09 19.85 -3.38
CA LEU A 112 -3.63 21.14 -3.93
C LEU A 112 -3.22 20.99 -5.39
N LEU A 113 -2.57 19.87 -5.72
CA LEU A 113 -2.09 19.55 -7.06
C LEU A 113 -3.24 19.25 -8.02
N GLN A 114 -4.36 18.72 -7.53
CA GLN A 114 -5.50 18.33 -8.36
C GLN A 114 -6.06 19.49 -9.18
N SER A 115 -6.04 20.72 -8.65
CA SER A 115 -6.44 21.93 -9.37
C SER A 115 -5.40 22.46 -10.36
N GLN A 116 -4.15 22.00 -10.28
CA GLN A 116 -3.04 22.49 -11.11
C GLN A 116 -2.67 21.51 -12.23
N SER A 117 -2.54 20.22 -11.91
CA SER A 117 -2.18 19.18 -12.87
C SER A 117 -2.61 17.80 -12.38
N LEU A 118 -3.48 17.15 -13.16
CA LEU A 118 -3.88 15.75 -12.91
C LEU A 118 -2.69 14.78 -13.04
N GLN A 119 -1.74 15.09 -13.92
CA GLN A 119 -0.51 14.31 -14.12
C GLN A 119 0.35 14.31 -12.86
N LEU A 120 0.60 15.50 -12.31
CA LEU A 120 1.40 15.64 -11.09
C LEU A 120 0.68 15.04 -9.88
N THR A 121 -0.65 15.18 -9.81
CA THR A 121 -1.48 14.57 -8.78
C THR A 121 -1.37 13.04 -8.80
N CYS A 122 -1.51 12.43 -9.97
CA CYS A 122 -1.36 10.99 -10.18
C CYS A 122 0.05 10.52 -9.80
N PHE A 123 1.08 11.19 -10.30
CA PHE A 123 2.48 10.86 -10.02
C PHE A 123 2.80 10.90 -8.52
N VAL A 124 2.38 11.95 -7.82
CA VAL A 124 2.62 12.12 -6.37
C VAL A 124 1.85 11.09 -5.55
N ALA A 125 0.59 10.79 -5.92
CA ALA A 125 -0.18 9.76 -5.25
C ALA A 125 0.42 8.37 -5.43
N ALA A 126 0.84 8.03 -6.65
CA ALA A 126 1.53 6.78 -6.94
C ALA A 126 2.87 6.70 -6.20
N TRP A 127 3.62 7.80 -6.09
CA TRP A 127 4.83 7.87 -5.26
C TRP A 127 4.55 7.57 -3.79
N ALA A 128 3.50 8.17 -3.21
CA ALA A 128 3.09 7.88 -1.85
C ALA A 128 2.72 6.39 -1.66
N CYS A 129 1.94 5.82 -2.59
CA CYS A 129 1.57 4.40 -2.58
C CYS A 129 2.78 3.46 -2.76
N GLY A 130 3.72 3.82 -3.63
CA GLY A 130 4.97 3.08 -3.85
C GLY A 130 5.86 3.08 -2.61
N MET A 131 6.02 4.25 -1.97
CA MET A 131 6.70 4.35 -0.68
C MET A 131 6.04 3.45 0.36
N GLN A 132 4.71 3.51 0.49
CA GLN A 132 3.96 2.70 1.44
C GLN A 132 4.12 1.20 1.18
N ASN A 133 4.00 0.76 -0.07
CA ASN A 133 4.15 -0.65 -0.41
C ASN A 133 5.60 -1.14 -0.20
N ALA A 134 6.58 -0.24 -0.25
CA ALA A 134 7.97 -0.54 0.08
C ALA A 134 8.33 -0.30 1.56
N LEU A 135 7.41 0.20 2.40
CA LEU A 135 7.54 0.10 3.87
C LEU A 135 7.41 -1.36 4.32
N ALA A 136 6.77 -2.20 3.49
CA ALA A 136 6.51 -3.61 3.71
C ALA A 136 7.74 -4.38 4.21
N THR A 137 7.68 -4.76 5.47
CA THR A 137 8.71 -5.55 6.14
C THR A 137 8.38 -7.02 6.16
N ARG A 138 9.40 -7.85 6.38
CA ARG A 138 9.19 -9.27 6.73
C ARG A 138 8.56 -9.39 8.12
N TYR A 139 7.45 -10.11 8.23
CA TYR A 139 6.84 -10.58 9.47
C TYR A 139 7.02 -12.09 9.57
N ARG A 140 7.95 -12.52 10.44
CA ARG A 140 8.27 -13.95 10.65
C ARG A 140 8.53 -14.71 9.33
N GLY A 141 9.33 -14.11 8.45
CA GLY A 141 9.65 -14.65 7.13
C GLY A 141 8.62 -14.35 6.03
N LEU A 142 7.36 -14.03 6.39
CA LEU A 142 6.34 -13.59 5.42
C LEU A 142 6.60 -12.15 4.99
N ILE A 143 6.55 -11.89 3.69
CA ILE A 143 6.65 -10.53 3.15
C ILE A 143 5.27 -9.86 3.29
N LEU A 144 5.10 -8.89 4.19
CA LEU A 144 3.82 -8.18 4.36
C LEU A 144 3.67 -7.04 3.36
N ARG A 145 3.14 -7.32 2.17
CA ARG A 145 2.81 -6.27 1.19
C ARG A 145 1.37 -5.80 1.38
N THR A 146 1.18 -4.50 1.57
CA THR A 146 -0.14 -3.91 1.89
C THR A 146 -1.01 -3.64 0.66
N THR A 147 -0.43 -3.55 -0.54
CA THR A 147 -1.18 -3.32 -1.81
C THR A 147 -1.16 -4.51 -2.75
N HIS A 148 -0.33 -5.52 -2.50
CA HIS A 148 -0.14 -6.66 -3.40
C HIS A 148 -1.19 -7.75 -3.16
N ILE A 149 -2.46 -7.41 -3.38
CA ILE A 149 -3.61 -8.28 -3.10
C ILE A 149 -3.54 -9.62 -3.84
N THR A 150 -3.08 -9.63 -5.10
CA THR A 150 -2.88 -10.87 -5.89
C THR A 150 -1.91 -11.83 -5.21
N GLY A 151 -0.83 -11.31 -4.60
CA GLY A 151 0.10 -12.13 -3.83
C GLY A 151 -0.55 -12.67 -2.56
N LEU A 152 -1.27 -11.82 -1.81
CA LEU A 152 -1.97 -12.25 -0.57
C LEU A 152 -2.99 -13.36 -0.85
N LEU A 153 -3.77 -13.25 -1.92
CA LEU A 153 -4.76 -14.25 -2.29
C LEU A 153 -4.11 -15.55 -2.79
N THR A 154 -3.02 -15.45 -3.56
CA THR A 154 -2.23 -16.62 -3.98
C THR A 154 -1.66 -17.37 -2.76
N ASP A 155 -1.01 -16.64 -1.84
CA ASP A 155 -0.43 -17.21 -0.62
C ASP A 155 -1.51 -17.88 0.25
N LEU A 156 -2.67 -17.21 0.41
CA LEU A 156 -3.82 -17.77 1.10
C LEU A 156 -4.30 -19.08 0.46
N GLY A 157 -4.47 -19.09 -0.85
CA GLY A 157 -4.88 -20.28 -1.61
C GLY A 157 -3.90 -21.45 -1.47
N GLN A 158 -2.60 -21.17 -1.58
CA GLN A 158 -1.55 -22.18 -1.41
C GLN A 158 -1.56 -22.78 0.00
N LEU A 159 -1.66 -21.94 1.04
CA LEU A 159 -1.65 -22.40 2.43
C LEU A 159 -2.91 -23.20 2.81
N ILE A 160 -4.07 -22.80 2.28
CA ILE A 160 -5.31 -23.58 2.41
C ILE A 160 -5.14 -24.93 1.72
N GLY A 161 -4.64 -24.95 0.47
CA GLY A 161 -4.40 -26.18 -0.28
C GLY A 161 -3.46 -27.15 0.43
N MET A 162 -2.34 -26.65 0.98
CA MET A 162 -1.41 -27.46 1.78
C MET A 162 -2.09 -28.07 3.01
N ARG A 163 -2.89 -27.28 3.74
CA ARG A 163 -3.61 -27.74 4.93
C ARG A 163 -4.65 -28.81 4.58
N LEU A 164 -5.40 -28.62 3.50
CA LEU A 164 -6.36 -29.61 2.99
C LEU A 164 -5.66 -30.91 2.56
N ARG A 165 -4.42 -30.83 2.08
CA ARG A 165 -3.59 -32.00 1.73
C ARG A 165 -2.97 -32.70 2.95
N GLY A 166 -3.21 -32.21 4.16
CA GLY A 166 -2.71 -32.79 5.41
C GLY A 166 -1.32 -32.30 5.84
N HIS A 167 -0.74 -31.30 5.17
CA HIS A 167 0.50 -30.71 5.64
C HIS A 167 0.27 -29.89 6.93
N PRO A 168 1.22 -29.93 7.90
CA PRO A 168 1.12 -29.15 9.12
C PRO A 168 1.33 -27.66 8.81
N VAL A 169 0.25 -26.93 8.56
CA VAL A 169 0.24 -25.48 8.35
C VAL A 169 -0.31 -24.78 9.59
N GLU A 170 0.49 -23.92 10.19
CA GLU A 170 0.07 -23.11 11.33
C GLU A 170 -1.06 -22.13 10.94
N SER A 171 -2.16 -22.11 11.70
CA SER A 171 -3.34 -21.29 11.38
C SER A 171 -3.05 -19.79 11.19
N TRP A 172 -2.06 -19.23 11.87
CA TRP A 172 -1.71 -17.81 11.74
C TRP A 172 -1.12 -17.46 10.37
N LYS A 173 -0.46 -18.43 9.69
CA LYS A 173 0.07 -18.24 8.34
C LYS A 173 -1.06 -18.07 7.33
N ILE A 174 -2.18 -18.76 7.52
CA ILE A 174 -3.42 -18.59 6.74
C ILE A 174 -4.15 -17.31 7.15
N GLY A 175 -4.26 -17.07 8.46
CA GLY A 175 -4.99 -15.92 8.99
C GLY A 175 -4.40 -14.58 8.57
N THR A 176 -3.07 -14.46 8.51
CA THR A 176 -2.36 -13.21 8.17
C THR A 176 -2.74 -12.65 6.79
N PRO A 177 -2.57 -13.38 5.66
CA PRO A 177 -2.98 -12.90 4.35
C PRO A 177 -4.49 -12.73 4.25
N PHE A 178 -5.29 -13.56 4.93
CA PHE A 178 -6.74 -13.42 4.95
C PHE A 178 -7.18 -12.07 5.56
N VAL A 179 -6.72 -11.72 6.76
CA VAL A 179 -7.12 -10.45 7.40
C VAL A 179 -6.57 -9.22 6.69
N LEU A 180 -5.40 -9.32 6.05
CA LEU A 180 -4.86 -8.26 5.20
C LEU A 180 -5.70 -8.07 3.93
N ALA A 181 -6.07 -9.17 3.27
CA ALA A 181 -6.95 -9.14 2.10
C ALA A 181 -8.33 -8.56 2.45
N LEU A 182 -8.89 -8.93 3.61
CA LEU A 182 -10.15 -8.37 4.08
C LEU A 182 -10.03 -6.87 4.41
N SER A 183 -8.92 -6.45 5.04
CA SER A 183 -8.66 -5.04 5.32
C SER A 183 -8.50 -4.23 4.02
N PHE A 184 -7.84 -4.79 3.01
CA PHE A 184 -7.74 -4.19 1.69
C PHE A 184 -9.12 -4.06 1.03
N ALA A 185 -9.92 -5.14 1.00
CA ALA A 185 -11.24 -5.14 0.38
C ALA A 185 -12.19 -4.14 1.04
N THR A 186 -12.20 -4.09 2.37
CA THR A 186 -13.00 -3.11 3.13
C THR A 186 -12.51 -1.68 2.91
N GLY A 187 -11.19 -1.45 2.83
CA GLY A 187 -10.61 -0.15 2.47
C GLY A 187 -11.04 0.32 1.09
N ALA A 188 -10.98 -0.56 0.09
CA ALA A 188 -11.45 -0.25 -1.26
C ALA A 188 -12.95 0.10 -1.28
N ALA A 189 -13.78 -0.68 -0.59
CA ALA A 189 -15.22 -0.42 -0.49
C ALA A 189 -15.51 0.92 0.19
N VAL A 190 -14.88 1.20 1.34
CA VAL A 190 -15.06 2.47 2.06
C VAL A 190 -14.56 3.65 1.23
N GLY A 191 -13.38 3.55 0.60
CA GLY A 191 -12.86 4.60 -0.27
C GLY A 191 -13.80 4.91 -1.43
N ALA A 192 -14.33 3.88 -2.09
CA ALA A 192 -15.32 4.04 -3.16
C ALA A 192 -16.62 4.69 -2.67
N ILE A 193 -17.16 4.24 -1.53
CA ILE A 193 -18.38 4.82 -0.94
C ILE A 193 -18.17 6.29 -0.59
N LEU A 194 -17.04 6.63 0.06
CA LEU A 194 -16.72 8.01 0.41
C LEU A 194 -16.65 8.88 -0.85
N LYS A 195 -15.92 8.43 -1.87
CA LYS A 195 -15.78 9.16 -3.14
C LYS A 195 -17.12 9.38 -3.83
N LEU A 196 -17.95 8.34 -3.97
CA LEU A 196 -19.19 8.39 -4.74
C LEU A 196 -20.36 9.05 -4.00
N LYS A 197 -20.43 8.93 -2.66
CA LYS A 197 -21.60 9.37 -1.89
C LYS A 197 -21.39 10.64 -1.06
N THR A 198 -20.16 10.97 -0.70
CA THR A 198 -19.89 12.06 0.27
C THR A 198 -19.09 13.22 -0.31
N GLY A 199 -18.40 13.02 -1.44
CA GLY A 199 -17.49 14.01 -2.03
C GLY A 199 -16.26 14.30 -1.16
N ILE A 200 -16.06 13.57 -0.05
CA ILE A 200 -14.91 13.73 0.84
C ILE A 200 -13.64 13.38 0.06
N PRO A 201 -12.60 14.24 0.09
CA PRO A 201 -11.31 13.92 -0.52
C PRO A 201 -10.62 12.82 0.29
N VAL A 202 -10.79 11.57 -0.13
CA VAL A 202 -10.22 10.39 0.53
C VAL A 202 -8.70 10.52 0.76
N PRO A 203 -7.88 11.03 -0.21
CA PRO A 203 -6.44 11.20 0.02
C PRO A 203 -6.11 12.14 1.19
N LEU A 204 -6.94 13.17 1.44
CA LEU A 204 -6.74 14.10 2.55
C LEU A 204 -6.96 13.40 3.89
N VAL A 205 -8.06 12.64 4.02
CA VAL A 205 -8.41 11.91 5.24
C VAL A 205 -7.38 10.82 5.52
N CYS A 206 -7.05 10.00 4.51
CA CYS A 206 -6.03 8.96 4.65
C CYS A 206 -4.66 9.59 4.98
N GLY A 207 -4.30 10.70 4.33
CA GLY A 207 -3.08 11.44 4.59
C GLY A 207 -2.97 11.91 6.04
N ALA A 208 -4.05 12.44 6.61
CA ALA A 208 -4.10 12.82 8.03
C ALA A 208 -3.88 11.61 8.96
N VAL A 209 -4.49 10.46 8.67
CA VAL A 209 -4.27 9.21 9.44
C VAL A 209 -2.80 8.77 9.37
N TYR A 210 -2.17 8.88 8.20
CA TYR A 210 -0.73 8.61 8.03
C TYR A 210 0.14 9.51 8.89
N VAL A 211 -0.12 10.82 8.88
CA VAL A 211 0.63 11.80 9.67
C VAL A 211 0.48 11.51 11.16
N VAL A 212 -0.76 11.37 11.65
CA VAL A 212 -1.03 11.08 13.06
C VAL A 212 -0.39 9.76 13.47
N GLY A 213 -0.58 8.69 12.69
CA GLY A 213 0.02 7.38 12.96
C GLY A 213 1.54 7.43 13.00
N GLY A 214 2.17 8.17 12.09
CA GLY A 214 3.62 8.33 12.05
C GLY A 214 4.19 9.14 13.23
N LEU A 215 3.48 10.18 13.67
CA LEU A 215 3.83 10.96 14.88
C LEU A 215 3.68 10.11 16.14
N VAL A 216 2.54 9.42 16.30
CA VAL A 216 2.29 8.51 17.43
C VAL A 216 3.36 7.43 17.49
N TRP A 217 3.67 6.78 16.37
CA TRP A 217 4.75 5.78 16.31
C TRP A 217 6.10 6.36 16.73
N SER A 218 6.41 7.59 16.30
CA SER A 218 7.66 8.25 16.66
C SER A 218 7.79 8.53 18.16
N VAL A 219 6.67 8.81 18.86
CA VAL A 219 6.62 8.99 20.32
C VAL A 219 6.69 7.64 21.04
N VAL A 220 5.87 6.67 20.63
CA VAL A 220 5.83 5.32 21.23
C VAL A 220 7.19 4.63 21.11
N LYS A 221 7.84 4.74 19.96
CA LYS A 221 9.18 4.19 19.73
C LYS A 221 10.23 4.76 20.69
N ARG A 222 10.13 6.03 21.10
CA ARG A 222 11.07 6.61 22.09
C ARG A 222 10.88 5.97 23.47
N LYS A 223 9.63 5.69 23.86
CA LYS A 223 9.30 5.01 25.11
C LYS A 223 9.72 3.53 25.14
N LEU A 224 9.74 2.86 23.98
CA LEU A 224 10.18 1.45 23.87
C LEU A 224 11.71 1.28 23.82
N ARG A 225 12.47 2.38 23.74
CA ARG A 225 13.93 2.39 23.67
C ARG A 225 14.60 2.84 24.98
N GLY A 226 13.85 3.47 25.88
CA GLY A 226 14.29 3.84 27.23
C GLY A 226 13.76 2.83 28.23
#